data_AF-A0A7W5CFR6-F1
#
_entry.id   AF-A0A7W5CFR6-F1
#
_cell.length_a   1.000
_cell.length_b   1.000
_cell.length_c   1.000
_cell.angle_alpha   90.00
_cell.angle_beta   90.00
_cell.angle_gamma   90.00
#
_symmetry.space_group_name_H-M   'P 1'
#
loop_
_entity.id
_entity.type
_entity.pdbx_description
1 polymer ?
#
loop_
_entity_poly.entity_id
_entity_poly.type
_entity_poly.pdbx_seq_one_letter_code
_entity_poly.pdbx_strand_id
1 'polypeptide(L)' 'MGEKAAGDKAAAADAGLTRYIIIGVVVGVIAGPVLGLLVPSIGVGFGISIGLFVGIVGAVIAWFVVRPKK' A
#
# COMPACT_ATOMS: atom_id res chain seq x y z
N MET A 1 7.00 14.81 29.92
CA MET A 1 6.28 15.29 28.71
C MET A 1 6.80 14.73 27.39
N GLY A 2 8.02 14.16 27.31
CA GLY A 2 8.56 13.61 26.05
C GLY A 2 7.92 12.30 25.54
N GLU A 3 7.48 11.42 26.44
CA GLU A 3 6.95 10.10 26.08
C GLU A 3 5.56 10.19 25.40
N LYS A 4 4.67 11.06 25.89
CA LYS A 4 3.38 11.35 25.23
C LYS A 4 3.56 11.93 23.83
N ALA A 5 4.49 12.87 23.66
CA ALA A 5 4.78 13.48 22.35
C ALA A 5 5.44 12.51 21.34
N ALA A 6 6.13 11.47 21.81
CA ALA A 6 6.64 10.40 20.98
C ALA A 6 5.52 9.42 20.56
N GLY A 7 4.62 9.08 21.48
CA GLY A 7 3.44 8.25 21.22
C GLY A 7 2.49 8.87 20.19
N ASP A 8 2.19 10.17 20.32
CA ASP A 8 1.35 10.90 19.36
C ASP A 8 1.94 10.94 17.94
N LYS A 9 3.28 11.06 17.83
CA LYS A 9 3.96 11.08 16.53
C LYS A 9 4.03 9.70 15.88
N ALA A 10 4.15 8.64 16.68
CA ALA A 10 4.08 7.27 16.18
C ALA A 10 2.67 6.97 15.66
N ALA A 11 1.63 7.23 16.47
CA ALA A 11 0.24 7.03 16.08
C ALA A 11 -0.15 7.81 14.81
N ALA A 12 0.34 9.05 14.65
CA ALA A 12 0.12 9.82 13.43
C ALA A 12 0.85 9.23 12.21
N ALA A 13 2.05 8.68 12.39
CA ALA A 13 2.78 8.00 11.33
C ALA A 13 2.12 6.67 10.93
N ASP A 14 1.64 5.90 11.91
CA ASP A 14 0.90 4.65 11.71
C ASP A 14 -0.43 4.89 11.00
N ALA A 15 -1.16 5.95 11.36
CA ALA A 15 -2.40 6.34 10.68
C ALA A 15 -2.15 6.76 9.23
N GLY A 16 -1.07 7.50 8.97
CA GLY A 16 -0.64 7.87 7.62
C GLY A 16 -0.31 6.64 6.79
N LEU A 17 0.49 5.72 7.32
CA LEU A 17 0.89 4.49 6.64
C LEU A 17 -0.32 3.58 6.37
N THR A 18 -1.21 3.42 7.34
CA THR A 18 -2.44 2.63 7.22
C THR A 18 -3.30 3.12 6.05
N ARG A 19 -3.46 4.45 5.90
CA ARG A 19 -4.21 5.01 4.77
C ARG A 19 -3.60 4.66 3.42
N TYR A 20 -2.28 4.74 3.31
CA TYR A 20 -1.59 4.35 2.07
C TYR A 20 -1.72 2.86 1.78
N ILE A 21 -1.58 2.00 2.79
CA ILE A 21 -1.76 0.55 2.63
C ILE A 21 -3.17 0.23 2.14
N ILE A 22 -4.21 0.85 2.72
CA ILE A 22 -5.61 0.66 2.27
C ILE A 22 -5.75 1.06 0.80
N ILE A 23 -5.19 2.20 0.39
CA ILE A 23 -5.21 2.64 -1.01
C ILE A 23 -4.46 1.62 -1.90
N GLY A 24 -3.30 1.16 -1.48
CA GLY A 24 -2.51 0.15 -2.19
C GLY A 24 -3.25 -1.17 -2.38
N VAL A 25 -3.95 -1.64 -1.35
CA VAL A 25 -4.77 -2.84 -1.39
C VAL A 25 -5.94 -2.66 -2.37
N VAL A 26 -6.67 -1.55 -2.28
CA VAL A 26 -7.81 -1.27 -3.17
C VAL A 26 -7.35 -1.18 -4.63
N VAL A 27 -6.28 -0.44 -4.90
CA VAL A 27 -5.70 -0.32 -6.24
C VAL A 27 -5.21 -1.68 -6.74
N GLY A 28 -4.52 -2.45 -5.89
CA GLY A 28 -4.01 -3.78 -6.21
C GLY A 28 -5.11 -4.79 -6.54
N VAL A 29 -6.23 -4.77 -5.82
CA VAL A 29 -7.40 -5.63 -6.08
C VAL A 29 -8.11 -5.25 -7.38
N ILE A 30 -8.12 -3.98 -7.78
CA ILE A 30 -8.74 -3.54 -9.03
C ILE A 30 -7.80 -3.79 -10.23
N ALA A 31 -6.51 -3.44 -10.09
CA ALA A 31 -5.52 -3.57 -11.15
C ALA A 31 -5.05 -5.01 -11.37
N GLY A 32 -5.01 -5.83 -10.32
CA GLY A 32 -4.57 -7.24 -10.39
C GLY A 32 -5.35 -8.10 -11.37
N PRO A 33 -6.70 -8.12 -11.33
CA PRO A 33 -7.51 -8.80 -12.33
C PRO A 33 -7.25 -8.30 -13.75
N VAL A 34 -7.08 -6.99 -13.95
CA VAL A 34 -6.80 -6.41 -15.26
C VAL A 34 -5.47 -6.92 -15.79
N LEU A 35 -4.43 -6.98 -14.95
CA LEU A 35 -3.14 -7.59 -15.30
C LEU A 35 -3.26 -9.09 -15.59
N GLY A 36 -4.06 -9.81 -14.82
CA GLY A 36 -4.34 -11.24 -15.05
C GLY A 36 -5.12 -11.53 -16.32
N LEU A 37 -5.93 -10.57 -16.79
CA LEU A 37 -6.61 -10.63 -18.10
C LEU A 37 -5.68 -10.25 -19.25
N LEU A 38 -4.76 -9.30 -19.03
CA LEU A 38 -3.76 -8.88 -20.01
C LEU A 38 -2.65 -9.92 -20.21
N VAL A 39 -2.43 -10.79 -19.23
CA VAL A 39 -1.45 -11.90 -19.30
C VAL A 39 -2.16 -13.24 -19.08
N PRO A 40 -2.77 -13.82 -20.14
CA PRO A 40 -3.58 -15.03 -20.03
C PRO A 40 -2.82 -16.27 -19.54
N SER A 41 -1.50 -16.29 -19.71
CA SER A 41 -0.63 -17.38 -19.26
C SER A 41 -0.51 -17.48 -17.73
N ILE A 42 -0.83 -16.41 -17.01
CA ILE A 42 -0.73 -16.31 -15.54
C ILE A 42 -2.12 -16.51 -14.91
N GLY A 43 -3.18 -16.11 -15.62
CA GLY A 43 -4.57 -16.25 -15.18
C GLY A 43 -4.99 -15.21 -14.13
N VAL A 44 -6.31 -14.99 -14.04
CA VAL A 44 -6.89 -13.91 -13.21
C VAL A 44 -6.58 -14.07 -11.72
N GLY A 45 -6.60 -15.31 -11.20
CA GLY A 45 -6.32 -15.57 -9.79
C GLY A 45 -4.90 -15.19 -9.38
N PHE A 46 -3.92 -15.44 -10.24
CA PHE A 46 -2.53 -15.09 -9.97
C PHE A 46 -2.26 -13.60 -10.26
N GLY A 47 -2.97 -13.01 -11.22
CA GLY A 47 -2.99 -11.55 -11.45
C GLY A 47 -3.45 -10.76 -10.22
N ILE A 48 -4.47 -11.24 -9.49
CA ILE A 48 -4.92 -10.62 -8.23
C ILE A 48 -3.80 -10.63 -7.18
N SER A 49 -3.12 -11.77 -7.00
CA SER A 49 -2.01 -11.89 -6.04
C SER A 49 -0.86 -10.93 -6.35
N ILE A 50 -0.47 -10.84 -7.63
CA ILE A 50 0.56 -9.89 -8.07
C ILE A 50 0.08 -8.45 -7.87
N GLY A 51 -1.16 -8.14 -8.26
CA GLY A 51 -1.74 -6.81 -8.10
C GLY A 51 -1.76 -6.36 -6.63
N LEU A 52 -2.17 -7.24 -5.72
CA LEU A 52 -2.13 -7.00 -4.27
C LEU A 52 -0.71 -6.76 -3.77
N PHE A 53 0.22 -7.62 -4.15
CA PHE A 53 1.62 -7.48 -3.73
C PHE A 53 2.23 -6.17 -4.21
N VAL A 54 2.09 -5.87 -5.50
CA VAL A 54 2.59 -4.63 -6.12
C VAL A 54 1.86 -3.41 -5.56
N GLY A 55 0.56 -3.50 -5.28
CA GLY A 55 -0.23 -2.43 -4.70
C GLY A 55 0.22 -2.07 -3.28
N ILE A 56 0.47 -3.08 -2.43
CA ILE A 56 0.97 -2.86 -1.06
C ILE A 56 2.40 -2.32 -1.09
N VAL A 57 3.29 -2.93 -1.88
CA VAL A 57 4.69 -2.47 -2.00
C VAL A 57 4.74 -1.04 -2.54
N GLY A 58 3.97 -0.76 -3.59
CA GLY A 58 3.84 0.57 -4.18
C GLY A 58 3.29 1.60 -3.20
N ALA A 59 2.31 1.23 -2.36
CA ALA A 59 1.79 2.10 -1.31
C ALA A 59 2.83 2.41 -0.22
N VAL A 60 3.63 1.42 0.19
CA VAL A 60 4.71 1.63 1.16
C VAL A 60 5.77 2.56 0.58
N ILE A 61 6.15 2.36 -0.68
CA ILE A 61 7.11 3.25 -1.38
C ILE A 61 6.53 4.66 -1.51
N ALA A 62 5.28 4.78 -1.96
CA ALA A 62 4.59 6.07 -2.10
C ALA A 62 4.50 6.80 -0.75
N TRP A 63 4.16 6.09 0.33
CA TRP A 63 4.21 6.65 1.67
C TRP A 63 5.63 7.09 2.04
N PHE A 64 6.67 6.33 1.69
CA PHE A 64 8.05 6.69 1.97
C PHE A 64 8.55 7.90 1.16
N VAL A 65 7.98 8.15 -0.01
CA VAL A 65 8.27 9.32 -0.84
C VAL A 65 7.50 10.55 -0.36
N VAL A 66 6.21 10.39 -0.03
CA VAL A 66 5.32 11.49 0.35
C VAL A 66 5.38 11.80 1.85
N ARG A 67 5.95 10.91 2.68
CA ARG A 67 6.17 11.20 4.11
C ARG A 67 6.95 12.50 4.21
N PRO A 68 6.44 13.52 4.90
CA PRO A 68 7.21 14.72 5.14
C PRO A 68 8.45 14.31 5.95
N LYS A 69 9.64 14.43 5.33
CA LYS A 69 10.88 14.47 6.09
C LYS A 69 10.81 15.76 6.90
N LYS A 70 10.74 15.62 8.22
CA LYS A 70 10.86 16.74 9.14
C LYS A 70 12.10 17.57 8.82
#